data_AF-A0A6A1VNA0-F1
#
_entry.id   AF-A0A6A1VNA0-F1
#
_cell.length_a   1.000
_cell.length_b   1.000
_cell.length_c   1.000
_cell.angle_alpha   90.00
_cell.angle_beta   90.00
_cell.angle_gamma   90.00
#
_symmetry.space_group_name_H-M   'P 1'
#
loop_
_entity.id
_entity.type
_entity.pdbx_description
1 polymer ?
#
loop_
_entity_poly.entity_id
_entity_poly.type
_entity_poly.pdbx_seq_one_letter_code
_entity_poly.pdbx_strand_id
1 'polypeptide(L)'
;MARSYLPSKVSKIVVIWRKDLHKVNPKVAESLADPEEYPNLFKDWQVALSVKSRVAEMRGAYAPAQEYANHANRSHHTLVEAFRTMQVDDEEPLENGDAHHECTHIFVTGYSTTKNRMQSNIMEKKEARRRLL
;
A
#
# COMPACT_ATOMS: atom_id res chain seq x y z
N MET A 1 9.56 7.33 19.85
CA MET A 1 8.23 7.85 19.43
C MET A 1 7.80 7.10 18.17
N ALA A 2 6.63 6.45 18.19
CA ALA A 2 6.07 5.85 16.98
C ALA A 2 5.21 6.88 16.24
N ARG A 3 5.55 7.20 15.00
CA ARG A 3 4.76 8.10 14.13
C ARG A 3 3.76 7.24 13.36
N SER A 4 2.47 7.29 13.73
CA SER A 4 1.41 6.58 13.02
C SER A 4 1.00 7.33 11.75
N TYR A 5 1.09 6.69 10.59
CA TYR A 5 0.63 7.27 9.32
C TYR A 5 -0.89 7.15 9.18
N LEU A 6 -1.63 8.22 9.48
CA LEU A 6 -3.10 8.27 9.41
C LEU A 6 -3.60 9.60 8.80
N PRO A 7 -3.39 9.82 7.50
CA PRO A 7 -3.70 11.09 6.83
C PRO A 7 -5.17 11.51 6.99
N SER A 8 -6.13 10.58 6.99
CA SER A 8 -7.56 10.88 7.18
C SER A 8 -7.94 11.49 8.56
N LYS A 9 -7.00 11.67 9.49
CA LYS A 9 -7.24 12.36 10.75
C LYS A 9 -6.62 13.75 10.79
N VAL A 10 -5.88 14.15 9.75
CA VAL A 10 -5.21 15.45 9.69
C VAL A 10 -6.23 16.58 9.77
N SER A 11 -7.32 16.55 8.99
CA SER A 11 -8.39 17.57 9.08
C SER A 11 -8.93 17.72 10.50
N LYS A 12 -9.29 16.60 11.17
CA LYS A 12 -9.74 16.62 12.58
C LYS A 12 -8.72 17.29 13.52
N ILE A 13 -7.43 17.04 13.31
CA ILE A 13 -6.36 17.63 14.12
C ILE A 13 -6.25 19.14 13.82
N VAL A 14 -6.32 19.54 12.55
CA VAL A 14 -6.31 20.95 12.13
C VAL A 14 -7.46 21.70 12.79
N VAL A 15 -8.68 21.14 12.85
CA VAL A 15 -9.83 21.76 13.52
C VAL A 15 -9.55 22.00 15.01
N ILE A 16 -8.98 21.01 15.71
CA ILE A 16 -8.63 21.15 17.14
C ILE A 16 -7.59 22.27 17.31
N TRP A 17 -6.57 22.30 16.46
CA TRP A 17 -5.53 23.33 16.49
C TRP A 17 -6.06 24.72 16.16
N ARG A 18 -6.91 24.87 15.13
CA ARG A 18 -7.58 26.14 14.81
C ARG A 18 -8.36 26.64 16.03
N LYS A 19 -9.13 25.77 16.70
CA LYS A 19 -9.92 26.13 17.89
C LYS A 19 -9.04 26.60 19.05
N ASP A 20 -7.93 25.92 19.31
CA ASP A 20 -7.03 26.31 20.40
C ASP A 20 -6.23 27.57 20.07
N LEU A 21 -5.78 27.71 18.82
CA LEU A 21 -5.07 28.89 18.34
C LEU A 21 -5.96 30.14 18.28
N HIS A 22 -7.25 29.99 18.02
CA HIS A 22 -8.19 31.11 18.06
C HIS A 22 -8.21 31.84 19.41
N LYS A 23 -7.89 31.14 20.51
CA LYS A 23 -7.83 31.73 21.86
C LYS A 23 -6.62 32.66 22.05
N VAL A 24 -5.53 32.41 21.32
CA VAL A 24 -4.26 33.15 21.46
C VAL A 24 -4.04 34.15 20.32
N ASN A 25 -4.31 33.74 19.07
CA ASN A 25 -4.17 34.58 17.89
C ASN A 25 -5.08 34.08 16.74
N PRO A 26 -6.20 34.77 16.47
CA PRO A 26 -7.14 34.40 15.41
C PRO A 26 -6.50 34.32 14.02
N LYS A 27 -5.57 35.23 13.71
CA LYS A 27 -4.90 35.29 12.41
C LYS A 27 -4.06 34.04 12.12
N VAL A 28 -3.44 33.48 13.15
CA VAL A 28 -2.65 32.25 13.03
C VAL A 28 -3.55 31.03 12.89
N ALA A 29 -4.70 31.03 13.58
CA ALA A 29 -5.69 29.96 13.40
C ALA A 29 -6.22 29.91 11.96
N GLU A 30 -6.55 31.06 11.38
CA GLU A 30 -7.00 31.18 9.98
C GLU A 30 -5.91 30.81 8.97
N SER A 31 -4.62 30.94 9.34
CA SER A 31 -3.49 30.58 8.48
C SER A 31 -3.28 29.07 8.33
N LEU A 32 -3.87 28.25 9.20
CA LEU A 32 -3.80 26.79 9.08
C LEU A 32 -4.75 26.29 8.00
N ALA A 33 -4.22 25.86 6.85
CA ALA A 33 -5.01 25.25 5.79
C ALA A 33 -5.43 23.81 6.12
N ASP A 34 -6.69 23.46 5.84
CA ASP A 34 -7.18 22.09 5.92
C ASP A 34 -6.93 21.39 4.56
N PRO A 35 -6.30 20.20 4.54
CA PRO A 35 -6.09 19.45 3.31
C PRO A 35 -7.38 18.93 2.64
N GLU A 36 -8.50 18.83 3.37
CA GLU A 36 -9.81 18.52 2.78
C GLU A 36 -10.43 19.74 2.08
N GLU A 37 -10.23 20.95 2.62
CA GLU A 37 -10.76 22.20 2.07
C GLU A 37 -9.91 22.73 0.91
N TYR A 38 -8.57 22.58 1.00
CA TYR A 38 -7.61 23.09 0.02
C TYR A 38 -6.65 22.00 -0.49
N PRO A 39 -7.14 20.93 -1.16
CA PRO A 39 -6.29 19.81 -1.58
C PRO A 39 -5.13 20.23 -2.50
N ASN A 40 -5.29 21.32 -3.26
CA ASN A 40 -4.29 21.87 -4.17
C ASN A 40 -3.02 22.35 -3.46
N LEU A 41 -3.09 22.68 -2.17
CA LEU A 41 -1.93 23.08 -1.36
C LEU A 41 -1.12 21.88 -0.86
N PHE A 42 -1.68 20.67 -0.94
CA PHE A 42 -1.10 19.46 -0.39
C PHE A 42 -0.83 18.46 -1.50
N LYS A 43 0.44 18.42 -1.94
CA LYS A 43 0.90 17.41 -2.89
C LYS A 43 0.61 16.01 -2.34
N ASP A 44 0.15 15.12 -3.20
CA ASP A 44 -0.09 13.71 -2.89
C ASP A 44 -1.13 13.44 -1.81
N TRP A 45 -1.99 14.41 -1.48
CA TRP A 45 -3.02 14.22 -0.47
C TRP A 45 -3.93 13.01 -0.77
N GLN A 46 -4.42 12.90 -2.00
CA GLN A 46 -5.23 11.75 -2.42
C GLN A 46 -4.42 10.46 -2.43
N VAL A 47 -3.16 10.51 -2.88
CA VAL A 47 -2.27 9.34 -2.87
C VAL A 47 -2.04 8.85 -1.44
N ALA A 48 -1.86 9.75 -0.47
CA ALA A 48 -1.71 9.43 0.94
C ALA A 48 -2.94 8.71 1.52
N LEU A 49 -4.15 9.12 1.12
CA LEU A 49 -5.40 8.45 1.51
C LEU A 49 -5.48 7.03 0.92
N SER A 50 -5.14 6.86 -0.36
CA SER A 50 -5.10 5.55 -1.03
C SER A 50 -4.06 4.61 -0.41
N VAL A 51 -2.84 5.12 -0.17
CA VAL A 51 -1.76 4.40 0.51
C VAL A 51 -2.20 3.94 1.89
N LYS A 52 -2.85 4.81 2.67
CA LYS A 52 -3.38 4.45 3.98
C LYS A 52 -4.37 3.28 3.88
N SER A 53 -5.29 3.29 2.91
CA SER A 53 -6.25 2.19 2.71
C SER A 53 -5.55 0.88 2.40
N ARG A 54 -4.63 0.89 1.42
CA ARG A 54 -3.87 -0.30 1.01
C ARG A 54 -3.01 -0.86 2.15
N VAL A 55 -2.31 0.02 2.88
CA VAL A 55 -1.49 -0.40 4.02
C VAL A 55 -2.36 -0.98 5.13
N ALA A 56 -3.56 -0.45 5.35
CA ALA A 56 -4.48 -0.98 6.37
C ALA A 56 -4.90 -2.43 6.10
N GLU A 57 -5.08 -2.82 4.83
CA GLU A 57 -5.38 -4.21 4.43
C GLU A 57 -4.22 -5.17 4.74
N MET A 58 -2.99 -4.68 4.63
CA MET A 58 -1.77 -5.46 4.89
C MET A 58 -1.39 -5.51 6.37
N ARG A 59 -2.04 -4.71 7.23
CA ARG A 59 -1.73 -4.70 8.67
C ARG A 59 -2.08 -6.04 9.29
N GLY A 60 -1.17 -6.56 10.11
CA GLY A 60 -1.34 -7.85 10.79
C GLY A 60 -0.73 -9.03 10.04
N ALA A 61 -0.37 -8.84 8.76
CA ALA A 61 0.35 -9.80 7.95
C ALA A 61 1.87 -9.55 8.09
N TYR A 62 2.47 -10.09 9.15
CA TYR A 62 3.90 -9.95 9.44
C TYR A 62 4.64 -11.25 9.13
N ALA A 63 5.80 -11.13 8.48
CA ALA A 63 6.70 -12.25 8.27
C ALA A 63 7.24 -12.76 9.64
N PRO A 64 7.49 -14.07 9.79
CA PRO A 64 8.15 -14.62 10.96
C PRO A 64 9.51 -13.97 11.22
N ALA A 65 9.87 -13.77 12.49
CA ALA A 65 11.12 -13.12 12.87
C ALA A 65 12.38 -13.83 12.31
N GLN A 66 12.32 -15.15 12.12
CA GLN A 66 13.41 -15.95 11.55
C GLN A 66 13.77 -15.50 10.11
N GLU A 67 12.83 -14.92 9.37
CA GLU A 67 13.05 -14.47 7.99
C GLU A 67 13.64 -13.05 7.89
N TYR A 68 14.03 -12.44 9.02
CA TYR A 68 14.56 -11.07 9.03
C TYR A 68 15.75 -10.86 8.09
N ALA A 69 16.67 -11.83 8.00
CA ALA A 69 17.84 -11.74 7.12
C ALA A 69 17.44 -11.54 5.64
N ASN A 70 16.31 -12.09 5.21
CA ASN A 70 15.76 -11.92 3.86
C ASN A 70 15.19 -10.51 3.63
N HIS A 71 15.05 -9.71 4.69
CA HIS A 71 14.43 -8.39 4.69
C HIS A 71 15.32 -7.28 5.21
N ALA A 72 16.52 -7.62 5.70
CA ALA A 72 17.48 -6.65 6.22
C ALA A 72 17.89 -5.61 5.17
N ASN A 73 17.98 -6.02 3.89
CA ASN A 73 18.37 -5.17 2.77
C ASN A 73 17.17 -4.57 2.00
N ARG A 74 15.96 -4.52 2.58
CA ARG A 74 14.82 -3.87 1.91
C ARG A 74 15.13 -2.39 1.65
N SER A 75 14.65 -1.89 0.51
CA SER A 75 14.77 -0.47 0.16
C SER A 75 14.03 0.42 1.17
N HIS A 76 14.61 1.57 1.47
CA HIS A 76 14.07 2.55 2.43
C HIS A 76 13.01 3.48 1.82
N HIS A 77 12.32 3.04 0.76
CA HIS A 77 11.31 3.87 0.11
C HIS A 77 10.16 4.22 1.07
N THR A 78 9.68 5.45 0.94
CA THR A 78 8.48 5.88 1.67
C THR A 78 7.26 5.12 1.13
N LEU A 79 6.23 4.92 1.96
CA LEU A 79 4.98 4.25 1.56
C LEU A 79 4.34 4.87 0.29
N VAL A 80 4.44 6.20 0.14
CA VAL A 80 3.94 6.93 -1.03
C VAL A 80 4.79 6.65 -2.27
N GLU A 81 6.11 6.55 -2.12
CA GLU A 81 7.02 6.25 -3.23
C GLU A 81 6.82 4.81 -3.73
N ALA A 82 6.75 3.85 -2.81
CA ALA A 82 6.48 2.45 -3.14
C ALA A 82 5.12 2.27 -3.84
N PHE A 83 4.12 3.07 -3.48
CA PHE A 83 2.81 3.03 -4.13
C PHE A 83 2.83 3.63 -5.55
N ARG A 84 3.72 4.57 -5.85
CA ARG A 84 3.89 5.10 -7.21
C ARG A 84 4.60 4.10 -8.10
N THR A 85 5.66 3.44 -7.62
CA THR A 85 6.40 2.46 -8.41
C THR A 85 5.55 1.25 -8.77
N MET A 86 4.61 0.84 -7.91
CA MET A 86 3.68 -0.26 -8.19
C MET A 86 2.61 0.05 -9.24
N GLN A 87 2.31 1.32 -9.54
CA GLN A 87 1.29 1.70 -10.53
C GLN A 87 1.84 1.81 -11.96
N VAL A 88 3.16 1.68 -12.14
CA VAL A 88 3.81 1.81 -13.45
C VAL A 88 3.85 0.46 -14.21
N ASP A 89 3.71 -0.67 -13.52
CA ASP A 89 3.77 -2.01 -14.13
C ASP A 89 2.45 -2.46 -14.80
N ASP A 90 1.38 -1.66 -14.79
CA ASP A 90 0.08 -2.02 -15.36
C ASP A 90 -0.12 -1.54 -16.83
N GLU A 91 0.85 -0.81 -17.42
CA GLU A 91 0.76 -0.27 -18.79
C GLU A 91 2.06 -0.50 -19.58
N GLU A 92 2.38 -1.75 -19.94
CA GLU A 92 3.33 -2.03 -21.04
C GLU A 92 2.64 -2.82 -22.18
N PRO A 93 2.78 -2.38 -23.45
CA PRO A 93 2.23 -3.09 -24.61
C PRO A 93 2.91 -4.45 -24.79
N LEU A 94 2.11 -5.47 -25.10
CA LEU A 94 2.56 -6.80 -25.51
C LEU A 94 3.41 -6.70 -26.81
N GLU A 95 4.71 -6.46 -26.70
CA GLU A 95 5.67 -6.64 -27.78
C GLU A 95 6.47 -7.92 -27.52
N ASN A 96 6.31 -8.89 -28.42
CA ASN A 96 7.00 -10.17 -28.38
C ASN A 96 8.50 -9.97 -28.60
N GLY A 97 9.30 -10.19 -27.56
CA GLY A 97 10.76 -10.20 -27.65
C GLY A 97 11.39 -10.86 -26.44
N ASP A 98 12.07 -11.99 -26.66
CA ASP A 98 12.88 -12.74 -25.71
C ASP A 98 13.85 -11.84 -24.94
N ALA A 99 13.63 -11.70 -23.63
CA ALA A 99 14.63 -11.26 -22.66
C ALA A 99 14.24 -11.80 -21.29
N HIS A 100 15.16 -12.54 -20.68
CA HIS A 100 15.13 -12.98 -19.28
C HIS A 100 14.51 -11.92 -18.36
N HIS A 101 13.22 -12.08 -18.06
CA HIS A 101 12.52 -11.18 -17.15
C HIS A 101 12.90 -11.62 -15.74
N GLU A 102 13.98 -11.03 -15.20
CA GLU A 102 14.21 -11.03 -13.77
C GLU A 102 13.00 -10.34 -13.16
N CYS A 103 12.04 -11.17 -12.74
CA CYS A 103 10.81 -10.74 -12.13
C CYS A 103 11.17 -10.09 -10.80
N THR A 104 11.43 -8.78 -10.82
CA THR A 104 11.28 -7.92 -9.65
C THR A 104 9.80 -7.78 -9.39
N HIS A 105 9.14 -8.91 -9.13
CA HIS A 105 8.05 -8.96 -8.19
C HIS A 105 8.59 -8.24 -6.97
N ILE A 106 8.04 -7.06 -6.69
CA ILE A 106 8.02 -6.57 -5.32
C ILE A 106 7.17 -7.60 -4.58
N PHE A 107 7.83 -8.69 -4.17
CA PHE A 107 7.37 -9.63 -3.18
C PHE A 107 7.28 -8.79 -1.92
N VAL A 108 6.13 -8.14 -1.74
CA VAL A 108 5.54 -8.09 -0.43
C VAL A 108 5.42 -9.56 -0.03
N THR A 109 6.36 -10.00 0.78
CA THR A 109 6.47 -11.39 1.16
C THR A 109 5.17 -11.87 1.78
N GLY A 110 4.50 -12.71 0.98
CA GLY A 110 3.97 -13.98 1.43
C GLY A 110 2.52 -14.01 1.85
N TYR A 111 1.56 -13.69 0.99
CA TYR A 111 0.22 -14.31 1.05
C TYR A 111 -0.41 -14.46 -0.35
N SER A 112 -0.13 -15.58 -1.01
CA SER A 112 -0.83 -16.00 -2.23
C SER A 112 -1.00 -17.53 -2.30
N THR A 113 -1.33 -18.18 -1.17
CA THR A 113 -1.44 -19.66 -1.16
C THR A 113 -2.85 -20.19 -1.39
N THR A 114 -3.90 -19.37 -1.47
CA THR A 114 -5.27 -19.91 -1.54
C THR A 114 -5.83 -20.13 -2.95
N LYS A 115 -5.25 -19.53 -4.01
CA LYS A 115 -5.73 -19.75 -5.38
C LYS A 115 -5.21 -21.04 -6.02
N ASN A 116 -3.98 -21.46 -5.70
CA ASN A 116 -3.37 -22.66 -6.31
C ASN A 116 -3.94 -23.98 -5.76
N ARG A 117 -4.42 -24.00 -4.50
CA ARG A 117 -4.98 -25.21 -3.87
C ARG A 117 -6.36 -25.62 -4.40
N MET A 118 -7.17 -24.69 -4.90
CA MET A 118 -8.45 -25.06 -5.52
C MET A 118 -8.25 -25.63 -6.93
N GLN A 119 -7.31 -25.07 -7.70
CA GLN A 119 -7.00 -25.51 -9.06
C GLN A 119 -6.38 -26.92 -9.07
N SER A 120 -5.44 -27.22 -8.15
CA SER A 120 -4.84 -28.57 -8.04
C SER A 120 -5.89 -29.63 -7.72
N ASN A 121 -6.80 -29.34 -6.78
CA ASN A 121 -7.88 -30.27 -6.41
C ASN A 121 -8.89 -30.49 -7.55
N ILE A 122 -9.11 -29.48 -8.41
CA ILE A 122 -10.01 -29.61 -9.57
C ILE A 122 -9.34 -30.42 -10.70
N MET A 123 -8.05 -30.22 -10.94
CA MET A 123 -7.28 -30.96 -11.94
C MET A 123 -7.11 -32.43 -11.55
N GLU A 124 -6.79 -32.70 -10.28
CA GLU A 124 -6.64 -34.06 -9.75
C GLU A 124 -7.98 -34.83 -9.79
N LYS A 125 -9.10 -34.14 -9.48
CA LYS A 125 -10.44 -34.74 -9.57
C LYS A 125 -10.89 -34.98 -11.02
N LYS A 126 -10.43 -34.18 -11.99
CA LYS A 126 -10.66 -34.41 -13.42
C LYS A 126 -9.80 -35.56 -13.96
N GLU A 127 -8.57 -35.68 -13.50
CA GLU A 127 -7.66 -36.74 -13.92
C GLU A 127 -8.05 -38.11 -13.37
N ALA A 128 -8.51 -38.18 -12.11
CA ALA A 128 -9.06 -39.41 -11.52
C ALA A 128 -10.28 -39.94 -12.29
N ARG A 129 -11.10 -39.06 -12.89
CA ARG A 129 -12.26 -39.45 -13.72
C ARG A 129 -11.87 -39.97 -15.09
N ARG A 130 -10.71 -39.59 -15.64
CA ARG A 130 -10.20 -40.13 -16.91
C ARG A 130 -9.58 -41.52 -16.79
N ARG A 131 -9.17 -41.93 -15.59
CA ARG A 131 -8.54 -43.25 -15.34
C ARG A 131 -9.55 -44.37 -15.00
N LEU A 132 -10.84 -44.05 -14.92
CA LEU A 132 -11.93 -44.99 -14.60
C LEU A 132 -12.84 -45.31 -15.80
N LEU A 133 -12.46 -44.86 -17.01
CA LEU A 133 -13.02 -45.25 -18.30
C LEU A 133 -11.93 -45.94 -19.11
#